data_AF-A0A944H261-F1
#
_entry.id   AF-A0A944H261-F1
#
_cell.length_a   1.000
_cell.length_b   1.000
_cell.length_c   1.000
_cell.angle_alpha   90.00
_cell.angle_beta   90.00
_cell.angle_gamma   90.00
#
_symmetry.space_group_name_H-M   'P 1'
#
loop_
_entity.id
_entity.type
_entity.pdbx_description
1 polymer ?
#
loop_
_entity_poly.entity_id
_entity_poly.type
_entity_poly.pdbx_seq_one_letter_code
_entity_poly.pdbx_strand_id
1 'polypeptide(L)'
;MHKDLLLEDLTAIDHKLSQRYIDLDPKGYFIIYIDQNERLIYAKHFTNVINERGLAVDPETGQVIPVRGKVERTHTTVFSGRTAKELCIKIFEETPDCLVTFLDHAAYLGREFVRAEMALVSGKEYIQD
;
A
#
# COMPACT_ATOMS: atom_id res chain seq x y z
N MET A 1 -0.02 31.88 2.03
CA MET A 1 -0.90 32.20 0.89
C MET A 1 -0.43 31.53 -0.40
N HIS A 2 0.64 31.95 -1.08
CA HIS A 2 1.04 31.31 -2.36
C HIS A 2 1.39 29.82 -2.27
N LYS A 3 2.04 29.39 -1.18
CA LYS A 3 2.41 28.00 -0.95
C LYS A 3 1.18 27.10 -0.67
N ASP A 4 0.15 27.67 -0.06
CA ASP A 4 -1.04 26.94 0.34
C ASP A 4 -1.94 26.68 -0.88
N LEU A 5 -2.10 27.69 -1.76
CA LEU A 5 -2.78 27.50 -3.05
C LEU A 5 -2.09 26.43 -3.91
N LEU A 6 -0.74 26.43 -3.98
CA LEU A 6 -0.01 25.40 -4.70
C LEU A 6 -0.25 24.00 -4.13
N LEU A 7 -0.30 23.86 -2.80
CA LEU A 7 -0.56 22.58 -2.15
C LEU A 7 -1.99 22.08 -2.43
N GLU A 8 -2.98 22.98 -2.37
CA GLU A 8 -4.38 22.68 -2.68
C GLU A 8 -4.54 22.23 -4.14
N ASP A 9 -3.92 22.95 -5.09
CA ASP A 9 -3.95 22.61 -6.51
C ASP A 9 -3.34 21.23 -6.78
N LEU A 10 -2.16 20.94 -6.21
CA LEU A 10 -1.50 19.63 -6.35
C LEU A 10 -2.34 18.50 -5.73
N THR A 11 -2.91 18.73 -4.54
CA THR A 11 -3.77 17.76 -3.87
C THR A 11 -5.02 17.45 -4.69
N ALA A 12 -5.62 18.46 -5.33
CA ALA A 12 -6.79 18.28 -6.19
C ALA A 12 -6.46 17.47 -7.45
N ILE A 13 -5.27 17.68 -8.04
CA ILE A 13 -4.78 16.88 -9.17
C ILE A 13 -4.62 15.41 -8.74
N ASP A 14 -3.92 15.15 -7.64
CA ASP A 14 -3.69 13.78 -7.15
C ASP A 14 -5.01 13.08 -6.83
N HIS A 15 -5.93 13.73 -6.11
CA HIS A 15 -7.25 13.16 -5.81
C HIS A 15 -8.03 12.79 -7.08
N LYS A 16 -8.01 13.64 -8.11
CA LYS A 16 -8.65 13.33 -9.40
C LYS A 16 -7.99 12.13 -10.08
N LEU A 17 -6.66 12.04 -10.05
CA LEU A 17 -5.91 10.93 -10.64
C LEU A 17 -6.12 9.60 -9.88
N SER A 18 -6.35 9.63 -8.57
CA SER A 18 -6.65 8.43 -7.76
C SER A 18 -8.01 7.79 -8.08
N GLN A 19 -8.94 8.52 -8.72
CA GLN A 19 -10.24 7.97 -9.15
C GLN A 19 -10.17 7.16 -10.47
N ARG A 20 -8.98 7.06 -11.08
CA ARG A 20 -8.82 6.31 -12.33
C ARG A 20 -8.99 4.80 -12.08
N TYR A 21 -9.38 4.09 -13.14
CA TYR A 21 -9.31 2.64 -13.15
C TYR A 21 -7.85 2.16 -13.08
N ILE A 22 -7.61 1.12 -12.28
CA ILE A 22 -6.33 0.41 -12.19
C ILE A 22 -6.62 -1.09 -12.16
N ASP A 23 -5.84 -1.86 -12.92
CA ASP A 23 -5.91 -3.31 -12.84
C ASP A 23 -5.32 -3.80 -11.50
N LEU A 24 -5.76 -4.96 -11.03
CA LEU A 24 -5.17 -5.56 -9.84
C LEU A 24 -3.89 -6.30 -10.22
N ASP A 25 -2.80 -6.11 -9.46
CA ASP A 25 -1.58 -6.89 -9.68
C ASP A 25 -1.87 -8.37 -9.38
N PRO A 26 -1.54 -9.30 -10.29
CA PRO A 26 -1.78 -10.72 -10.09
C PRO A 26 -1.24 -11.26 -8.75
N LYS A 27 -0.15 -10.68 -8.23
CA LYS A 27 0.45 -11.14 -6.97
C LYS A 27 -0.23 -10.59 -5.72
N GLY A 28 -1.00 -9.51 -5.82
CA GLY A 28 -1.71 -8.96 -4.67
C GLY A 28 -1.73 -7.44 -4.58
N TYR A 29 -1.89 -6.95 -3.37
CA TYR A 29 -1.87 -5.53 -3.06
C TYR A 29 -1.26 -5.28 -1.67
N PHE A 30 -0.90 -4.04 -1.39
CA PHE A 30 -0.30 -3.64 -0.11
C PHE A 30 -1.18 -2.64 0.62
N ILE A 31 -1.28 -2.82 1.94
CA ILE A 31 -1.77 -1.79 2.86
C ILE A 31 -0.59 -1.22 3.62
N ILE A 32 -0.46 0.10 3.61
CA ILE A 32 0.63 0.82 4.24
C ILE A 32 0.09 1.54 5.47
N TYR A 33 0.85 1.49 6.57
CA TYR A 33 0.55 2.29 7.76
C TYR A 33 1.85 2.63 8.50
N ILE A 34 1.77 3.63 9.38
CA ILE A 34 2.89 4.12 10.17
C ILE A 34 2.65 3.78 11.63
N ASP A 35 3.68 3.27 12.31
CA ASP A 35 3.74 3.24 13.76
C ASP A 35 4.68 4.35 14.26
N GLN A 36 4.10 5.37 14.88
CA GLN A 36 4.83 6.53 15.40
C GLN A 36 5.66 6.20 16.66
N ASN A 37 5.26 5.18 17.43
CA ASN A 37 5.98 4.77 18.63
C ASN A 37 7.24 3.99 18.24
N GLU A 38 7.11 3.06 17.29
CA GLU A 38 8.23 2.28 16.78
C GLU A 38 9.09 3.04 15.76
N ARG A 39 8.56 4.15 15.22
CA ARG A 39 9.15 4.94 14.13
C ARG A 39 9.39 4.10 12.88
N LEU A 40 8.37 3.33 12.51
CA LEU A 40 8.41 2.41 11.37
C LEU A 40 7.23 2.66 10.44
N ILE A 41 7.49 2.48 9.14
CA ILE A 41 6.50 2.32 8.09
C ILE A 41 6.33 0.82 7.88
N TYR A 42 5.10 0.35 7.86
CA TYR A 42 4.74 -1.02 7.55
C TYR A 42 4.05 -1.12 6.20
N ALA A 43 4.38 -2.15 5.44
CA ALA A 43 3.70 -2.54 4.22
C ALA A 43 3.24 -3.99 4.34
N LYS A 44 1.93 -4.19 4.48
CA LYS A 44 1.30 -5.52 4.58
C LYS A 44 0.83 -5.97 3.22
N HIS A 45 1.32 -7.11 2.74
CA HIS A 45 0.89 -7.70 1.49
C HIS A 45 -0.32 -8.63 1.69
N PHE A 46 -1.25 -8.56 0.74
CA PHE A 46 -2.45 -9.41 0.65
C PHE A 46 -2.60 -9.95 -0.77
N THR A 47 -3.05 -11.19 -0.92
CA THR A 47 -3.29 -11.80 -2.24
C THR A 47 -4.65 -11.40 -2.81
N ASN A 48 -4.77 -11.45 -4.13
CA ASN A 48 -6.03 -11.20 -4.85
C ASN A 48 -6.84 -12.48 -5.12
N VAL A 49 -6.72 -13.52 -4.27
CA VAL A 49 -7.41 -14.78 -4.53
C VAL A 49 -8.92 -14.53 -4.45
N ILE A 50 -9.59 -14.82 -5.56
CA ILE A 50 -11.04 -14.75 -5.70
C ILE A 50 -11.59 -16.14 -5.97
N ASN A 51 -12.74 -16.48 -5.41
CA ASN A 51 -13.43 -17.73 -5.75
C ASN A 51 -14.22 -17.59 -7.07
N GLU A 52 -14.83 -18.70 -7.52
CA GLU A 52 -15.67 -18.77 -8.72
C GLU A 52 -16.86 -17.79 -8.73
N ARG A 53 -17.22 -17.23 -7.56
CA ARG A 53 -18.29 -16.22 -7.41
C ARG A 53 -17.76 -14.79 -7.46
N GLY A 54 -16.46 -14.59 -7.73
CA GLY A 54 -15.81 -13.29 -7.77
C GLY A 54 -15.61 -12.65 -6.39
N LEU A 55 -15.67 -13.44 -5.31
CA LEU A 55 -15.46 -12.94 -3.95
C LEU A 55 -14.02 -13.18 -3.53
N ALA A 56 -13.38 -12.19 -2.91
CA ALA A 56 -12.07 -12.35 -2.29
C ALA A 56 -12.15 -13.46 -1.23
N VAL A 57 -11.21 -14.40 -1.28
CA VAL A 57 -11.09 -15.53 -0.36
C VAL A 57 -9.69 -15.59 0.23
N ASP A 58 -9.61 -16.14 1.43
CA ASP A 58 -8.34 -16.52 2.04
C ASP A 58 -7.70 -17.65 1.21
N PRO A 59 -6.42 -17.53 0.82
CA PRO A 59 -5.75 -18.49 -0.05
C PRO A 59 -5.52 -19.86 0.59
N GLU A 60 -5.42 -19.93 1.93
CA GLU A 60 -5.15 -21.18 2.66
C GLU A 60 -6.44 -21.92 2.99
N THR A 61 -7.50 -21.19 3.35
CA THR A 61 -8.76 -21.76 3.85
C THR A 61 -9.89 -21.72 2.82
N GLY A 62 -9.77 -20.94 1.75
CA GLY A 62 -10.81 -20.72 0.74
C GLY A 62 -12.04 -19.97 1.26
N GLN A 63 -12.01 -19.46 2.49
CA GLN A 63 -13.14 -18.73 3.09
C GLN A 63 -13.25 -17.32 2.51
N VAL A 64 -14.49 -16.88 2.25
CA VAL A 64 -14.76 -15.51 1.78
C VAL A 64 -14.29 -14.51 2.83
N ILE A 65 -13.58 -13.48 2.38
CA ILE A 65 -13.15 -12.33 3.18
C ILE A 65 -14.27 -11.27 3.09
N PRO A 66 -15.15 -11.14 4.11
CA PRO A 66 -16.20 -10.12 4.07
C PRO A 66 -15.65 -8.69 3.95
N VAL A 67 -16.35 -7.89 3.14
CA VAL A 67 -16.08 -6.45 2.96
C VAL A 67 -16.32 -5.65 4.27
N ARG A 68 -17.13 -6.18 5.19
CA ARG A 68 -17.42 -5.60 6.51
C ARG A 68 -17.26 -6.65 7.61
N GLY A 69 -16.39 -6.36 8.57
CA GLY A 69 -16.06 -7.22 9.69
C GLY A 69 -14.55 -7.30 9.91
N LYS A 70 -14.11 -7.47 11.16
CA LYS A 70 -12.71 -7.82 11.47
C LYS A 70 -12.47 -9.26 11.03
N VAL A 71 -12.20 -9.46 9.76
CA VAL A 71 -11.54 -10.68 9.29
C VAL A 71 -10.07 -10.43 9.50
N GLU A 72 -9.39 -11.28 10.25
CA GLU A 72 -7.93 -11.35 10.19
C GLU A 72 -7.58 -11.79 8.77
N ARG A 73 -7.41 -10.81 7.88
CA ARG A 73 -6.81 -11.05 6.58
C ARG A 73 -5.45 -11.67 6.87
N THR A 74 -5.26 -12.92 6.47
CA THR A 74 -3.95 -13.57 6.44
C THR A 74 -3.08 -12.75 5.49
N HIS A 75 -2.30 -11.85 6.08
CA HIS A 75 -1.27 -11.13 5.34
C HIS A 75 -0.19 -12.16 5.06
N THR A 76 0.19 -12.31 3.80
CA THR A 76 1.21 -13.32 3.46
C THR A 76 2.59 -12.88 3.94
N THR A 77 2.81 -11.56 4.01
CA THR A 77 4.11 -11.00 4.38
C THR A 77 3.94 -9.56 4.89
N VAL A 78 4.69 -9.21 5.93
CA VAL A 78 4.80 -7.83 6.43
C VAL A 78 6.23 -7.36 6.23
N PHE A 79 6.37 -6.22 5.57
CA PHE A 79 7.63 -5.50 5.49
C PHE A 79 7.56 -4.29 6.41
N SER A 80 8.71 -3.92 6.98
CA SER A 80 8.85 -2.68 7.72
C SER A 80 10.17 -1.99 7.38
N GLY A 81 10.18 -0.66 7.47
CA GLY A 81 11.36 0.16 7.21
C GLY A 81 11.20 1.54 7.84
N ARG A 82 12.30 2.26 8.00
CA ARG A 82 12.30 3.65 8.49
C ARG A 82 12.22 4.65 7.34
N THR A 83 12.67 4.22 6.16
CA THR A 83 12.69 5.02 4.92
C THR A 83 11.99 4.29 3.80
N ALA A 84 11.55 5.04 2.79
CA ALA A 84 11.00 4.50 1.56
C ALA A 84 12.01 3.58 0.85
N LYS A 85 13.29 3.96 0.87
CA LYS A 85 14.36 3.17 0.25
C LYS A 85 14.51 1.78 0.89
N GLU A 86 14.43 1.69 2.22
CA GLU A 86 14.49 0.40 2.92
C GLU A 86 13.33 -0.51 2.50
N LEU A 87 12.11 0.02 2.38
CA LEU A 87 10.96 -0.76 1.92
C LEU A 87 11.11 -1.19 0.46
N CYS A 88 11.55 -0.29 -0.44
CA CYS A 88 11.79 -0.63 -1.84
C CYS A 88 12.82 -1.76 -1.99
N ILE A 89 13.96 -1.69 -1.28
CA ILE A 89 14.98 -2.74 -1.34
C ILE A 89 14.40 -4.07 -0.84
N LYS A 90 13.73 -4.07 0.31
CA LYS A 90 13.16 -5.30 0.88
C LYS A 90 12.14 -5.95 -0.06
N ILE A 91 11.26 -5.16 -0.66
CA ILE A 91 10.14 -5.66 -1.47
C ILE A 91 10.59 -6.03 -2.90
N PHE A 92 11.41 -5.19 -3.54
CA PHE A 92 11.72 -5.30 -4.96
C PHE A 92 13.08 -5.95 -5.26
N GLU A 93 14.03 -5.91 -4.33
CA GLU A 93 15.40 -6.42 -4.56
C GLU A 93 15.72 -7.66 -3.72
N GLU A 94 15.33 -7.69 -2.45
CA GLU A 94 15.66 -8.78 -1.53
C GLU A 94 14.63 -9.91 -1.50
N THR A 95 13.41 -9.67 -1.99
CA THR A 95 12.36 -10.70 -2.05
C THR A 95 12.57 -11.59 -3.28
N PRO A 96 12.93 -12.88 -3.12
CA PRO A 96 13.30 -13.76 -4.25
C PRO A 96 12.18 -13.92 -5.28
N ASP A 97 10.92 -13.87 -4.84
CA ASP A 97 9.72 -13.83 -5.68
C ASP A 97 8.99 -12.49 -5.49
N CYS A 98 9.54 -11.41 -6.06
CA CYS A 98 8.99 -10.05 -5.95
C CYS A 98 7.45 -10.04 -6.01
N LEU A 99 6.81 -9.50 -4.97
CA LEU A 99 5.35 -9.53 -4.78
C LEU A 99 4.60 -8.50 -5.64
N VAL A 100 5.32 -7.82 -6.53
CA VAL A 100 4.77 -6.81 -7.44
C VAL A 100 5.27 -7.13 -8.84
N THR A 101 4.34 -7.27 -9.78
CA THR A 101 4.62 -7.62 -11.17
C THR A 101 4.37 -6.44 -12.12
N PHE A 102 3.52 -5.50 -11.72
CA PHE A 102 3.16 -4.34 -12.53
C PHE A 102 4.03 -3.12 -12.17
N LEU A 103 4.63 -2.49 -13.20
CA LEU A 103 5.57 -1.38 -13.00
C LEU A 103 4.90 -0.11 -12.46
N ASP A 104 3.67 0.15 -12.87
CA ASP A 104 2.84 1.24 -12.34
C ASP A 104 2.47 1.00 -10.87
N HIS A 105 2.31 -0.25 -10.44
CA HIS A 105 2.13 -0.61 -9.03
C HIS A 105 3.42 -0.39 -8.23
N ALA A 106 4.58 -0.77 -8.78
CA ALA A 106 5.87 -0.48 -8.16
C ALA A 106 6.10 1.04 -8.02
N ALA A 107 5.75 1.83 -9.05
CA ALA A 107 5.81 3.29 -9.01
C ALA A 107 4.85 3.89 -7.97
N TYR A 108 3.61 3.38 -7.90
CA TYR A 108 2.63 3.77 -6.88
C TYR A 108 3.19 3.52 -5.47
N LEU A 109 3.72 2.33 -5.20
CA LEU A 109 4.30 1.97 -3.91
C LEU A 109 5.47 2.88 -3.54
N GLY A 110 6.39 3.15 -4.47
CA GLY A 110 7.50 4.07 -4.22
C GLY A 110 7.01 5.46 -3.77
N ARG A 111 5.97 5.99 -4.42
CA ARG A 111 5.34 7.27 -4.04
C ARG A 111 4.70 7.19 -2.65
N GLU A 112 3.95 6.13 -2.37
CA GLU A 112 3.31 5.93 -1.07
C GLU A 112 4.33 5.79 0.06
N PHE A 113 5.43 5.08 -0.16
CA PHE A 113 6.49 4.95 0.84
C PHE A 113 7.17 6.28 1.14
N VAL A 114 7.39 7.13 0.14
CA VAL A 114 7.93 8.49 0.37
C VAL A 114 6.92 9.34 1.16
N ARG A 115 5.62 9.28 0.83
CA ARG A 115 4.58 9.99 1.58
C ARG A 115 4.52 9.51 3.03
N ALA A 116 4.61 8.20 3.25
CA ALA A 116 4.64 7.61 4.59
C ALA A 116 5.89 8.03 5.37
N GLU A 117 7.07 8.04 4.74
CA GLU A 117 8.31 8.53 5.35
C GLU A 117 8.20 10.01 5.75
N MET A 118 7.66 10.86 4.87
CA MET A 118 7.43 12.28 5.17
C MET A 118 6.44 12.48 6.31
N ALA A 119 5.37 11.70 6.37
CA ALA A 119 4.39 11.73 7.46
C ALA A 119 5.00 11.26 8.78
N LEU A 120 5.81 10.21 8.77
CA LEU A 120 6.56 9.74 9.94
C LEU A 120 7.51 10.83 10.45
N VAL A 121 8.29 11.47 9.58
CA VAL A 121 9.23 12.54 9.95
C VAL A 121 8.52 13.78 10.48
N SER A 122 7.38 14.16 9.87
CA SER A 122 6.65 15.37 10.22
C SER A 122 5.64 15.18 11.36
N GLY A 123 5.39 13.95 11.80
CA GLY A 123 4.34 13.61 12.77
C GLY A 123 2.92 13.86 12.24
N LYS A 124 2.75 14.01 10.93
CA LYS A 124 1.44 14.21 10.29
C LYS A 124 0.73 12.88 10.08
N GLU A 125 -0.59 12.95 9.94
CA GLU A 125 -1.38 11.79 9.54
C GLU A 125 -0.99 11.33 8.13
N TYR A 126 -0.84 10.01 7.97
CA TYR A 126 -0.66 9.37 6.68
C TYR A 126 -1.95 8.65 6.31
N ILE A 127 -2.46 8.98 5.13
CA ILE A 127 -3.57 8.28 4.50
C ILE A 127 -3.05 7.81 3.14
N GLN A 128 -3.08 6.49 2.96
CA GLN A 128 -2.75 5.85 1.69
C GLN A 128 -3.72 6.32 0.61
N ASP A 129 -3.19 6.64 -0.58
CA ASP A 129 -3.99 7.11 -1.72
C ASP A 129 -4.86 6.02 -2.36
#